data_AF-A0A3D3RBL1-F1
#
_entry.id   AF-A0A3D3RBL1-F1
#
_cell.length_a   1.000
_cell.length_b   1.000
_cell.length_c   1.000
_cell.angle_alpha   90.00
_cell.angle_beta   90.00
_cell.angle_gamma   90.00
#
_symmetry.space_group_name_H-M   'P 1'
#
loop_
_entity.id
_entity.type
_entity.pdbx_description
1 polymer ?
#
loop_
_entity_poly.entity_id
_entity_poly.type
_entity_poly.pdbx_seq_one_letter_code
_entity_poly.pdbx_strand_id
1 'polypeptide(L)'
;CAILLGKRLGYGQEPMPPHNLTYTFIGASMLWVGWFGFNAGSAVGSNPAAVNAFVATHLAAAAGVLAWAVAEWVFNGKPSILGACS
;
A
#
# COMPACT_ATOMS: atom_id res chain seq x y z
N CYS A 1 -2.46 -16.65 7.76
CA CYS A 1 -1.65 -17.60 8.57
C CYS A 1 -1.37 -17.11 10.00
N ALA A 2 -1.32 -15.80 10.28
CA ALA A 2 -0.96 -15.26 11.59
C ALA A 2 -1.76 -15.81 12.79
N ILE A 3 -3.06 -16.12 12.63
CA ILE A 3 -3.89 -16.69 13.71
C ILE A 3 -3.40 -18.07 14.15
N LEU A 4 -2.94 -18.91 13.20
CA LEU A 4 -2.46 -20.26 13.47
C LEU A 4 -1.05 -20.26 14.07
N LEU A 5 -0.20 -19.32 13.66
CA LEU A 5 1.19 -19.19 14.15
C LEU A 5 1.28 -18.49 15.52
N GLY A 6 0.26 -17.71 15.89
CA GLY A 6 0.26 -16.90 17.10
C GLY A 6 0.98 -15.56 16.93
N LYS A 7 0.81 -14.68 17.92
CA LYS A 7 1.39 -13.33 17.92
C LYS A 7 2.89 -13.37 18.21
N ARG A 8 3.64 -12.44 17.60
CA ARG A 8 5.06 -12.23 17.93
C ARG A 8 5.20 -11.85 19.42
N LEU A 9 6.25 -12.34 20.07
CA LEU A 9 6.61 -11.94 21.44
C LEU A 9 6.74 -10.40 21.53
N GLY A 10 6.14 -9.80 22.57
CA GLY A 10 6.10 -8.35 22.78
C GLY A 10 5.03 -7.60 21.97
N TYR A 11 4.26 -8.26 21.09
CA TYR A 11 3.24 -7.59 20.26
C TYR A 11 2.14 -6.97 21.11
N GLY A 12 1.97 -5.64 20.99
CA GLY A 12 1.00 -4.85 21.76
C GLY A 12 1.49 -4.40 23.15
N GLN A 13 2.68 -4.83 23.58
CA GLN A 13 3.32 -4.35 24.81
C GLN A 13 4.53 -3.45 24.51
N GLU A 14 5.28 -3.75 23.45
CA GLU A 14 6.45 -2.98 23.03
C GLU A 14 6.25 -2.34 21.65
N PRO A 15 6.72 -1.09 21.43
CA PRO A 15 6.74 -0.48 20.11
C PRO A 15 7.61 -1.29 19.15
N MET A 16 7.06 -1.64 17.98
CA MET A 16 7.78 -2.37 16.93
C MET A 16 7.97 -1.49 15.67
N PRO A 17 8.78 -0.42 15.74
CA PRO A 17 8.98 0.45 14.59
C PRO A 17 9.74 -0.29 13.46
N PRO A 18 9.46 0.05 12.20
CA PRO A 18 10.25 -0.44 11.08
C PRO A 18 11.69 0.06 11.18
N HIS A 19 12.64 -0.84 10.95
CA HIS A 19 14.07 -0.51 11.05
C HIS A 19 14.53 0.46 9.95
N ASN A 20 13.90 0.42 8.77
CA ASN A 20 14.25 1.24 7.62
C ASN A 20 13.03 1.52 6.75
N LEU A 21 12.53 2.76 6.81
CA LEU A 21 11.37 3.23 6.04
C LEU A 21 11.67 3.41 4.56
N THR A 22 12.93 3.68 4.19
CA THR A 22 13.33 3.86 2.79
C THR A 22 13.15 2.57 2.01
N TYR A 23 13.51 1.42 2.60
CA TYR A 23 13.28 0.13 1.96
C TYR A 23 11.79 -0.22 1.83
N THR A 24 10.97 0.13 2.82
CA THR A 24 9.52 -0.01 2.72
C THR A 24 8.96 0.79 1.55
N PHE A 25 9.38 2.05 1.41
CA PHE A 25 8.94 2.91 0.32
C PHE A 25 9.38 2.40 -1.06
N ILE A 26 10.63 1.92 -1.19
CA ILE A 26 11.11 1.29 -2.42
C ILE A 26 10.24 0.08 -2.77
N GLY A 27 9.99 -0.80 -1.80
CA GLY A 27 9.13 -1.98 -2.00
C GLY A 27 7.71 -1.62 -2.43
N ALA A 28 7.08 -0.64 -1.76
CA ALA A 28 5.75 -0.15 -2.12
C ALA A 28 5.72 0.45 -3.54
N SER A 29 6.77 1.20 -3.92
CA SER A 29 6.90 1.77 -5.27
C SER A 29 7.01 0.67 -6.34
N MET A 30 7.81 -0.36 -6.08
CA MET A 30 7.93 -1.52 -6.98
C MET A 30 6.60 -2.27 -7.11
N LEU A 31 5.87 -2.45 -6.00
CA LEU A 31 4.54 -3.07 -6.01
C LEU A 31 3.57 -2.25 -6.85
N TRP A 32 3.53 -0.92 -6.69
CA TRP A 32 2.64 -0.06 -7.46
C TRP A 32 2.91 -0.14 -8.97
N VAL A 33 4.18 -0.05 -9.38
CA VAL A 33 4.55 -0.20 -10.80
C VAL A 33 4.19 -1.59 -11.33
N GLY A 34 4.49 -2.65 -10.56
CA GLY A 34 4.11 -4.01 -10.90
C GLY A 34 2.60 -4.20 -11.00
N TRP A 35 1.83 -3.47 -10.21
CA TRP A 35 0.37 -3.55 -10.17
C TRP A 35 -0.31 -3.07 -11.46
N PHE A 36 0.32 -2.15 -12.19
CA PHE A 36 -0.16 -1.78 -13.53
C PHE A 36 -0.12 -2.97 -14.49
N GLY A 37 0.98 -3.72 -14.50
CA GLY A 37 1.10 -4.94 -15.29
C GLY A 37 0.13 -6.02 -14.83
N PHE A 38 -0.09 -6.15 -13.52
CA PHE A 38 -1.03 -7.12 -12.96
C PHE A 38 -2.49 -6.80 -13.36
N ASN A 39 -2.96 -5.57 -13.15
CA ASN A 39 -4.35 -5.20 -13.43
C ASN A 39 -4.63 -4.96 -14.91
N ALA A 40 -3.82 -4.13 -15.59
CA ALA A 40 -4.04 -3.83 -17.01
C ALA A 40 -3.67 -5.02 -17.91
N GLY A 41 -2.60 -5.75 -17.57
CA GLY A 41 -2.20 -6.95 -18.31
C GLY A 41 -3.19 -8.12 -18.21
N SER A 42 -4.03 -8.15 -17.16
CA SER A 42 -5.11 -9.14 -17.05
C SER A 42 -6.16 -9.02 -18.16
N ALA A 43 -6.19 -7.92 -18.93
CA ALA A 43 -7.04 -7.78 -20.11
C ALA A 43 -6.52 -8.55 -21.34
N VAL A 44 -5.34 -9.17 -21.26
CA VAL A 44 -4.71 -10.04 -22.28
C VAL A 44 -4.61 -9.39 -23.66
N GLY A 45 -4.44 -8.06 -23.69
CA GLY A 45 -4.30 -7.29 -24.92
C GLY A 45 -4.33 -5.80 -24.66
N SER A 46 -3.89 -5.01 -25.66
CA SER A 46 -3.99 -3.55 -25.63
C SER A 46 -5.37 -3.14 -26.13
N ASN A 47 -6.32 -3.03 -25.21
CA ASN A 47 -7.72 -2.75 -25.50
C ASN A 47 -8.29 -1.72 -24.50
N PRO A 48 -9.52 -1.21 -24.74
CA PRO A 48 -10.13 -0.24 -23.84
C PRO A 48 -10.29 -0.73 -22.39
N ALA A 49 -10.44 -2.04 -22.18
CA ALA A 49 -10.51 -2.62 -20.84
C ALA A 49 -9.16 -2.52 -20.10
N ALA A 50 -8.04 -2.75 -20.78
CA ALA A 50 -6.70 -2.56 -20.23
C ALA A 50 -6.46 -1.09 -19.81
N VAL A 51 -6.89 -0.13 -20.64
CA VAL A 51 -6.79 1.30 -20.35
C VAL A 51 -7.63 1.68 -19.13
N ASN A 52 -8.88 1.20 -19.07
CA ASN A 52 -9.73 1.43 -17.91
C ASN A 52 -9.13 0.86 -16.62
N ALA A 53 -8.65 -0.40 -16.66
CA ALA A 53 -7.99 -1.04 -15.53
C ALA A 53 -6.74 -0.27 -15.07
N PHE A 54 -5.94 0.24 -16.00
CA PHE A 54 -4.77 1.06 -15.70
C PHE A 54 -5.15 2.35 -14.95
N VAL A 55 -6.12 3.11 -15.48
CA VAL A 55 -6.57 4.38 -14.87
C VAL A 55 -7.19 4.13 -13.50
N ALA A 56 -8.06 3.12 -13.39
CA ALA A 56 -8.68 2.74 -12.13
C ALA A 56 -7.63 2.34 -11.07
N THR A 57 -6.58 1.61 -11.47
CA THR A 57 -5.47 1.23 -10.57
C THR A 57 -4.76 2.45 -10.00
N HIS A 58 -4.45 3.44 -10.85
CA HIS A 58 -3.79 4.66 -10.40
C HIS A 58 -4.66 5.48 -9.45
N LEU A 59 -5.93 5.70 -9.82
CA LEU A 59 -6.85 6.50 -9.02
C LEU A 59 -7.21 5.83 -7.70
N ALA A 60 -7.40 4.52 -7.68
CA ALA A 60 -7.65 3.77 -6.45
C ALA A 60 -6.46 3.84 -5.48
N ALA A 61 -5.23 3.68 -5.99
CA ALA A 61 -4.03 3.82 -5.17
C ALA A 61 -3.90 5.25 -4.59
N ALA A 62 -4.09 6.28 -5.43
CA ALA A 62 -4.03 7.67 -4.98
C ALA A 62 -5.11 7.98 -3.93
N ALA A 63 -6.35 7.50 -4.14
CA ALA A 63 -7.43 7.67 -3.18
C ALA A 63 -7.14 6.96 -1.85
N GLY A 64 -6.56 5.76 -1.89
CA GLY A 64 -6.15 5.01 -0.69
C GLY A 64 -5.10 5.78 0.13
N VAL A 65 -4.03 6.25 -0.54
CA VAL A 65 -2.97 7.04 0.12
C VAL A 65 -3.54 8.32 0.74
N LEU A 66 -4.38 9.06 0.01
CA LEU A 66 -4.99 10.28 0.51
C LEU A 66 -5.93 10.01 1.69
N ALA A 67 -6.80 8.99 1.59
CA ALA A 67 -7.72 8.63 2.65
C ALA A 67 -6.97 8.25 3.94
N TRP A 68 -5.90 7.46 3.80
CA TRP A 68 -5.09 7.07 4.95
C TRP A 68 -4.28 8.22 5.53
N ALA A 69 -3.67 9.06 4.68
CA ALA A 69 -2.95 10.26 5.14
C ALA A 69 -3.87 11.23 5.90
N VAL A 70 -5.11 11.41 5.43
CA VAL A 70 -6.13 12.22 6.14
C VAL A 70 -6.50 11.55 7.46
N ALA A 71 -6.73 10.23 7.48
CA ALA A 71 -7.04 9.51 8.71
C ALA A 71 -5.89 9.65 9.73
N GLU A 72 -4.65 9.42 9.33
CA GLU A 72 -3.48 9.63 10.20
C GLU A 72 -3.37 11.07 10.69
N TRP A 73 -3.68 12.04 9.84
CA TRP A 73 -3.65 13.43 10.28
C TRP A 73 -4.69 13.69 11.37
N VAL A 74 -5.91 13.18 11.21
CA VAL A 74 -6.98 13.34 12.19
C VAL A 74 -6.66 12.64 13.52
N PHE A 75 -6.10 11.42 13.48
CA PHE A 75 -5.85 10.63 14.70
C PHE A 75 -4.48 10.88 15.34
N ASN A 76 -3.43 11.10 14.55
CA ASN A 76 -2.03 11.18 14.99
C ASN A 76 -1.44 12.60 14.84
N GLY A 77 -2.18 13.55 14.26
CA GLY A 77 -1.76 14.94 14.09
C GLY A 77 -0.77 15.21 12.95
N LYS A 78 -0.25 14.15 12.31
CA LYS A 78 0.66 14.24 11.15
C LYS A 78 0.59 12.98 10.29
N PRO A 79 0.63 13.10 8.94
CA PRO A 79 0.75 11.95 8.05
C PRO A 79 2.15 11.32 8.13
N SER A 80 2.25 10.01 7.90
CA SER A 80 3.53 9.28 7.89
C SER A 80 3.81 8.58 6.55
N ILE A 81 5.10 8.38 6.24
CA ILE A 81 5.51 7.61 5.05
C ILE A 81 5.04 6.16 5.16
N LEU A 82 5.05 5.60 6.37
CA LEU A 82 4.59 4.24 6.59
C LEU A 82 3.10 4.11 6.26
N GLY A 83 2.28 5.07 6.70
CA GLY A 83 0.87 5.12 6.35
C GLY A 83 0.63 5.30 4.86
N ALA A 84 1.43 6.12 4.18
CA ALA A 84 1.35 6.27 2.73
C ALA A 84 1.73 4.98 1.96
N CYS A 85 2.52 4.09 2.56
CA CYS A 85 2.91 2.81 1.96
C CYS A 85 2.01 1.63 2.39
N SER A 86 0.97 1.88 3.20
CA SER A 86 0.10 0.85 3.81
C SER A 86 -1.13 0.54 2.98
#